data_AF-A0A0H5QQM7-F1
#
_entry.id   AF-A0A0H5QQM7-F1
#
_cell.length_a   1.000
_cell.length_b   1.000
_cell.length_c   1.000
_cell.angle_alpha   90.00
_cell.angle_beta   90.00
_cell.angle_gamma   90.00
#
_symmetry.space_group_name_H-M   'P 1'
#
loop_
_entity.id
_entity.type
_entity.pdbx_description
1 polymer ?
#
loop_
_entity_poly.entity_id
_entity_poly.type
_entity_poly.pdbx_seq_one_letter_code
_entity_poly.pdbx_strand_id
1 'polypeptide(L)'
;SLRELTHLISEQGTERNRKTLALEIEPSFLAIGEIHIAVGMNNRAWIYRIEDHELVRQIDFVGSVKTILLNSTHCAVLTTNGQIQFMRMVQENAVDSSRVLPEGGDTLCT
;
A
#
# COMPACT_ATOMS: atom_id res chain seq x y z
N SER A 1 -0.82 5.05 20.82
CA SER A 1 -0.16 4.61 19.58
C SER A 1 -1.17 3.78 18.82
N LEU A 2 -1.51 4.18 17.59
CA LEU A 2 -2.48 3.51 16.73
C LEU A 2 -1.78 2.36 15.97
N ARG A 3 -1.86 1.12 16.45
CA ARG A 3 -1.14 -0.03 15.86
C ARG A 3 -2.01 -1.24 15.58
N GLU A 4 -3.31 -1.04 15.51
CA GLU A 4 -4.26 -2.10 15.21
C GLU A 4 -5.15 -1.65 14.06
N LEU A 5 -5.30 -2.53 13.07
CA LEU A 5 -6.21 -2.34 11.95
C LEU A 5 -7.24 -3.47 11.95
N THR A 6 -8.51 -3.12 12.06
CA THR A 6 -9.60 -4.10 11.94
C THR A 6 -10.30 -3.93 10.59
N HIS A 7 -10.39 -5.00 9.79
CA HIS A 7 -11.20 -5.01 8.59
C HIS A 7 -12.49 -5.83 8.80
N LEU A 8 -13.55 -5.42 8.11
CA LEU A 8 -14.85 -6.10 8.11
C LEU A 8 -15.02 -6.86 6.79
N ILE A 9 -15.25 -8.17 6.87
CA ILE A 9 -15.39 -9.06 5.70
C ILE A 9 -16.79 -8.94 5.07
N SER A 10 -17.79 -8.49 5.84
CA SER A 10 -19.17 -8.31 5.37
C SER A 10 -19.80 -7.07 5.98
N GLU A 11 -20.75 -6.47 5.25
CA GLU A 11 -21.54 -5.32 5.71
C GLU A 11 -22.35 -5.61 6.99
N GLN A 12 -22.71 -6.87 7.25
CA GLN A 12 -23.50 -7.25 8.43
C GLN A 12 -22.71 -7.22 9.75
N GLY A 13 -21.43 -6.81 9.75
CA GLY A 13 -20.70 -6.36 10.94
C GLY A 13 -20.70 -7.30 12.15
N THR A 14 -20.91 -8.60 11.96
CA THR A 14 -20.89 -9.56 13.07
C THR A 14 -19.46 -9.79 13.54
N GLU A 15 -19.25 -10.06 14.83
CA GLU A 15 -17.93 -10.32 15.41
C GLU A 15 -17.14 -11.42 14.67
N ARG A 16 -17.84 -12.37 14.02
CA ARG A 16 -17.23 -13.43 13.21
C ARG A 16 -16.58 -12.95 11.91
N ASN A 17 -16.96 -11.76 11.45
CA ASN A 17 -16.51 -11.18 10.18
C ASN A 17 -15.52 -10.03 10.39
N ARG A 18 -14.97 -9.89 11.60
CA ARG A 18 -13.94 -8.90 11.95
C ARG A 18 -12.61 -9.61 12.06
N LYS A 19 -11.59 -9.11 11.38
CA LYS A 19 -10.21 -9.56 11.58
C LYS A 19 -9.34 -8.37 11.95
N THR A 20 -8.56 -8.52 13.02
CA THR A 20 -7.64 -7.48 13.51
C THR A 20 -6.21 -7.87 13.18
N LEU A 21 -5.52 -6.96 12.50
CA LEU A 21 -4.11 -7.01 12.17
C LEU A 21 -3.35 -6.12 13.16
N ALA A 22 -2.34 -6.68 13.84
CA ALA A 22 -1.40 -5.91 14.63
C ALA A 22 -0.28 -5.36 13.74
N LEU A 23 0.02 -4.08 13.88
CA LEU A 23 1.00 -3.37 13.06
C LEU A 23 2.30 -3.15 13.84
N GLU A 24 3.43 -3.35 13.16
CA GLU A 24 4.75 -3.07 13.74
C GLU A 24 4.99 -1.57 13.91
N ILE A 25 4.34 -0.76 13.08
CA ILE A 25 4.46 0.70 13.03
C ILE A 25 3.12 1.37 13.32
N GLU A 26 3.19 2.64 13.71
CA GLU A 26 2.02 3.52 13.76
C GLU A 26 1.84 4.14 12.37
N PRO A 27 0.81 3.74 11.60
CA PRO A 27 0.70 4.13 10.21
C PRO A 27 0.29 5.59 10.08
N SER A 28 0.91 6.30 9.14
CA SER A 28 0.47 7.63 8.71
C SER A 28 -0.44 7.58 7.49
N PHE A 29 -0.49 6.44 6.79
CA PHE A 29 -1.39 6.20 5.67
C PHE A 29 -1.79 4.72 5.57
N LEU A 30 -2.90 4.49 4.87
CA LEU A 30 -3.55 3.20 4.68
C LEU A 30 -4.22 3.19 3.30
N ALA A 31 -4.21 2.04 2.63
CA ALA A 31 -5.09 1.75 1.51
C ALA A 31 -5.51 0.28 1.48
N ILE A 32 -6.65 0.00 0.88
CA ILE A 32 -7.22 -1.34 0.76
C ILE A 32 -7.53 -1.59 -0.71
N GLY A 33 -6.98 -2.68 -1.25
CA GLY A 33 -7.35 -3.24 -2.54
C GLY A 33 -8.23 -4.48 -2.39
N GLU A 34 -8.46 -5.21 -3.48
CA GLU A 34 -9.32 -6.40 -3.50
C GLU A 34 -8.83 -7.52 -2.57
N ILE A 35 -7.52 -7.76 -2.54
CA ILE A 35 -6.88 -8.84 -1.75
C ILE A 35 -5.73 -8.36 -0.87
N HIS A 36 -5.41 -7.06 -0.91
CA HIS A 36 -4.23 -6.49 -0.26
C HIS A 36 -4.61 -5.31 0.65
N ILE A 37 -3.98 -5.22 1.81
CA ILE A 37 -3.99 -4.05 2.70
C ILE A 37 -2.59 -3.44 2.67
N ALA A 38 -2.50 -2.18 2.31
CA ALA A 38 -1.27 -1.40 2.44
C ALA A 38 -1.37 -0.51 3.68
N VAL A 39 -0.36 -0.56 4.53
CA VAL A 39 -0.17 0.39 5.62
C VAL A 39 1.24 0.94 5.54
N GLY A 40 1.44 2.17 5.96
CA GLY A 40 2.79 2.70 5.92
C GLY A 40 2.99 4.01 6.65
N MET A 41 4.26 4.38 6.71
CA MET A 41 4.74 5.57 7.38
C MET A 41 5.91 6.14 6.58
N ASN A 42 5.89 7.45 6.33
CA ASN A 42 6.88 8.17 5.53
C ASN A 42 7.01 7.60 4.11
N ASN A 43 8.11 6.91 3.81
CA ASN A 43 8.40 6.33 2.51
C ASN A 43 8.33 4.80 2.51
N ARG A 44 7.84 4.17 3.59
CA ARG A 44 7.73 2.70 3.70
C ARG A 44 6.30 2.25 3.75
N ALA A 45 6.00 1.16 3.06
CA ALA A 45 4.75 0.44 3.21
C ALA A 45 4.96 -1.05 3.42
N TRP A 46 4.05 -1.63 4.19
CA TRP A 46 3.88 -3.06 4.40
C TRP A 46 2.57 -3.46 3.74
N ILE A 47 2.64 -4.48 2.91
CA ILE A 47 1.51 -5.03 2.18
C ILE A 47 1.15 -6.36 2.83
N TYR A 48 -0.06 -6.42 3.37
CA TYR A 48 -0.63 -7.62 3.96
C TYR A 48 -1.70 -8.20 3.04
N ARG A 49 -1.83 -9.53 3.04
CA ARG A 49 -2.94 -10.21 2.36
C ARG A 49 -4.19 -10.12 3.24
N ILE A 50 -5.36 -9.87 2.64
CA ILE A 50 -6.62 -9.73 3.40
C ILE A 50 -7.04 -11.06 4.04
N GLU A 51 -6.79 -12.17 3.37
CA GLU A 51 -7.28 -13.49 3.79
C GLU A 51 -6.70 -13.95 5.13
N ASP A 52 -5.39 -13.85 5.31
CA ASP A 52 -4.64 -14.43 6.43
C ASP A 52 -3.79 -13.40 7.20
N HIS A 53 -3.80 -12.13 6.77
CA HIS A 53 -2.93 -11.07 7.31
C HIS A 53 -1.43 -11.37 7.19
N GLU A 54 -1.03 -12.25 6.28
CA GLU A 54 0.39 -12.51 6.01
C GLU A 54 1.03 -11.28 5.36
N LEU A 55 2.23 -10.92 5.82
CA LEU A 55 3.03 -9.88 5.19
C LEU A 55 3.53 -10.39 3.84
N VAL A 56 2.92 -9.90 2.77
CA VAL A 56 3.28 -10.24 1.38
C VAL A 56 4.56 -9.52 0.96
N ARG A 57 4.71 -8.25 1.35
CA ARG A 57 5.79 -7.40 0.87
C ARG A 57 6.06 -6.21 1.77
N GLN A 58 7.33 -5.83 1.89
CA GLN A 58 7.74 -4.51 2.35
C GLN A 58 8.31 -3.71 1.16
N ILE A 59 7.94 -2.44 1.06
CA ILE A 59 8.30 -1.57 -0.06
C ILE A 59 8.88 -0.27 0.48
N ASP A 60 10.09 0.08 0.04
CA ASP A 60 10.71 1.38 0.26
C ASP A 60 10.54 2.23 -1.00
N PHE A 61 9.76 3.31 -0.91
CA PHE A 61 9.54 4.24 -2.03
C PHE A 61 10.62 5.32 -2.09
N VAL A 62 10.83 5.84 -3.30
CA VAL A 62 11.64 7.04 -3.54
C VAL A 62 10.88 8.28 -3.05
N GLY A 63 11.29 8.84 -1.91
CA GLY A 63 10.63 10.00 -1.31
C GLY A 63 9.39 9.67 -0.47
N SER A 64 8.89 10.67 0.28
CA SER A 64 7.76 10.48 1.19
C SER A 64 6.46 10.24 0.44
N VAL A 65 5.67 9.28 0.91
CA VAL A 65 4.34 8.95 0.37
C VAL A 65 3.34 10.02 0.79
N LYS A 66 2.64 10.57 -0.20
CA LYS A 66 1.46 11.42 0.00
C LYS A 66 0.17 10.60 -0.04
N THR A 67 0.06 9.67 -0.99
CA THR A 67 -1.05 8.71 -1.05
C THR A 67 -0.62 7.43 -1.76
N ILE A 68 -1.32 6.34 -1.44
CA ILE A 68 -1.12 5.01 -2.03
C ILE A 68 -2.48 4.45 -2.46
N LEU A 69 -2.52 3.85 -3.63
CA LEU A 69 -3.67 3.13 -4.17
C LEU A 69 -3.19 1.78 -4.68
N LEU A 70 -3.98 0.74 -4.45
CA LEU A 70 -3.65 -0.61 -4.90
C LEU A 70 -4.89 -1.40 -5.29
N ASN A 71 -4.69 -2.33 -6.22
CA ASN A 71 -5.67 -3.36 -6.56
C ASN A 71 -5.05 -4.76 -6.34
N SER A 72 -5.61 -5.79 -6.96
CA SER A 72 -5.10 -7.16 -6.85
C SER A 72 -3.73 -7.38 -7.51
N THR A 73 -3.28 -6.51 -8.41
CA THR A 73 -2.10 -6.74 -9.26
C THR A 73 -1.11 -5.57 -9.33
N HIS A 74 -1.49 -4.37 -8.91
CA HIS A 74 -0.68 -3.16 -9.04
C HIS A 74 -0.86 -2.23 -7.85
N CYS A 75 0.15 -1.40 -7.64
CA CYS A 75 0.19 -0.33 -6.65
C CYS A 75 0.70 0.95 -7.31
N ALA A 76 0.05 2.07 -7.01
CA ALA A 76 0.41 3.40 -7.43
C ALA A 76 0.61 4.28 -6.19
N VAL A 77 1.73 4.99 -6.14
CA VAL A 77 2.12 5.83 -5.02
C VAL A 77 2.45 7.22 -5.50
N LEU A 78 1.66 8.19 -5.05
CA LEU A 78 1.98 9.60 -5.23
C LEU A 78 2.90 10.04 -4.10
N THR A 79 4.06 10.56 -4.46
CA THR A 79 5.03 11.12 -3.53
C THR A 79 4.73 12.60 -3.25
N THR A 80 5.29 13.14 -2.17
CA THR A 80 5.15 14.56 -1.81
C THR A 80 5.76 15.51 -2.84
N ASN A 81 6.72 15.05 -3.65
CA ASN A 81 7.32 15.82 -4.75
C ASN A 81 6.53 15.71 -6.08
N GLY A 82 5.35 15.09 -6.07
CA GLY A 82 4.45 15.05 -7.23
C GLY A 82 4.73 13.93 -8.24
N GLN A 83 5.64 13.00 -7.94
CA GLN A 83 5.93 11.85 -8.78
C GLN A 83 5.00 10.67 -8.43
N ILE A 84 4.71 9.83 -9.42
CA ILE A 84 3.94 8.60 -9.21
C ILE A 84 4.87 7.41 -9.41
N GLN A 85 5.06 6.62 -8.37
CA GLN A 85 5.69 5.30 -8.45
C GLN A 85 4.61 4.25 -8.71
N PHE A 86 4.67 3.60 -9.87
CA PHE A 86 3.76 2.54 -10.27
C PHE A 86 4.51 1.21 -10.32
N MET A 87 3.98 0.19 -9.65
CA MET A 87 4.62 -1.13 -9.55
C MET A 87 3.60 -2.26 -9.53
N ARG A 88 4.07 -3.46 -9.87
CA ARG A 88 3.27 -4.67 -9.82
C ARG A 88 3.29 -5.28 -8.41
N MET A 89 2.12 -5.73 -7.97
CA MET A 89 1.91 -6.51 -6.76
C MET A 89 2.00 -8.00 -7.14
N VAL A 90 2.80 -8.75 -6.40
CA VAL A 90 3.06 -10.19 -6.58
C VAL A 90 3.90 -10.55 -7.81
N GLN A 91 5.10 -11.08 -7.53
CA GLN A 91 5.68 -12.23 -8.22
C GLN A 91 6.87 -12.73 -7.37
N GLU A 92 6.77 -13.95 -6.84
CA GLU A 92 7.97 -14.70 -6.46
C GLU A 92 8.88 -14.74 -7.69
N ASN A 93 10.08 -14.15 -7.57
CA ASN A 93 11.11 -14.07 -8.62
C ASN A 93 10.89 -13.05 -9.77
N ALA A 94 9.97 -12.07 -9.67
CA ALA A 94 9.99 -10.96 -10.61
C ALA A 94 11.11 -9.95 -10.31
N VAL A 95 11.77 -9.48 -11.36
CA VAL A 95 12.51 -8.22 -11.29
C VAL A 95 11.51 -7.13 -10.94
N ASP A 96 11.83 -6.34 -9.93
CA ASP A 96 10.97 -5.29 -9.39
C ASP A 96 10.76 -4.18 -10.42
N SER A 97 9.76 -4.35 -11.29
CA SER A 97 9.43 -3.39 -12.33
C SER A 97 8.61 -2.26 -11.72
N SER A 98 9.31 -1.30 -11.11
CA SER A 98 8.72 -0.02 -10.72
C SER A 98 9.03 1.03 -11.79
N ARG A 99 8.01 1.83 -12.12
CA ARG A 99 8.09 2.95 -13.06
C ARG A 99 7.79 4.23 -12.31
N VAL A 100 8.59 5.27 -12.53
CA VAL A 100 8.34 6.61 -11.98
C VAL A 100 7.75 7.50 -13.07
N LEU A 101 6.63 8.15 -12.78
CA LEU A 101 5.94 9.07 -13.68
C LEU A 101 5.98 10.50 -13.09
N PRO A 102 6.06 11.54 -13.92
CA PRO A 102 6.35 11.49 -15.36
C PRO A 102 7.78 11.03 -15.65
N GLU A 103 7.99 10.36 -16.78
CA GLU A 103 9.30 9.85 -17.20
C GLU A 103 10.16 10.97 -17.80
N GLY A 104 10.82 11.73 -16.91
CA GLY A 104 11.80 12.75 -17.26
C GLY A 104 11.17 14.09 -17.61
N GLY A 105 11.58 15.14 -16.88
CA GLY A 105 11.58 16.54 -17.32
C GLY A 105 10.27 17.23 -17.72
N ASP A 106 9.17 16.48 -17.88
CA ASP A 106 7.84 16.98 -18.23
C ASP A 106 7.28 17.69 -16.99
N THR A 107 7.83 18.86 -16.81
CA THR A 107 7.32 19.94 -16.00
C THR A 107 5.94 20.19 -16.57
N LEU A 108 4.90 19.69 -15.89
CA LEU A 108 3.55 20.15 -16.15
C LEU A 108 3.59 21.67 -15.97
N CYS A 109 3.59 22.38 -17.10
CA CYS A 109 3.45 23.82 -17.13
C CYS A 109 2.12 24.14 -16.44
N THR A 110 2.19 24.60 -15.20
CA THR A 110 1.11 25.30 -14.51
C THR A 110 1.16 26.77 -14.83
#